data_AF-A0A8J5N2M2-F1
#
_entry.id   AF-A0A8J5N2M2-F1
#
_cell.length_a   1.000
_cell.length_b   1.000
_cell.length_c   1.000
_cell.angle_alpha   90.00
_cell.angle_beta   90.00
_cell.angle_gamma   90.00
#
_symmetry.space_group_name_H-M   'P 1'
#
loop_
_entity.id
_entity.type
_entity.pdbx_description
1 polymer ?
#
loop_
_entity_poly.entity_id
_entity_poly.type
_entity_poly.pdbx_seq_one_letter_code
_entity_poly.pdbx_strand_id
1 'polypeptide(L)'
;MCQQIIAGQSGSNVTLIAAIAYLAGLFYYEIYTKSVTKEVFKNFMTSLDCVLGPETAVILMDNAPCHAGIEQEFEDRVIKKLPPLTSPKSY
;
A
#
# COMPACT_ATOMS: atom_id res chain seq x y z
N MET A 1 -26.63 17.06 0.65
CA MET A 1 -25.63 17.82 -0.13
C MET A 1 -24.38 17.92 0.74
N CYS A 2 -23.44 16.99 0.59
CA CYS A 2 -22.20 17.02 1.39
C CYS A 2 -21.07 17.56 0.51
N GLN A 3 -20.38 18.55 1.05
CA GLN A 3 -19.40 19.39 0.37
C GLN A 3 -18.17 18.57 -0.08
N GLN A 4 -17.78 18.83 -1.32
CA GLN A 4 -16.52 18.41 -1.93
C GLN A 4 -15.40 19.27 -1.31
N ILE A 5 -14.37 18.65 -0.72
CA ILE A 5 -13.11 19.35 -0.47
C ILE A 5 -12.16 19.00 -1.62
N ILE A 6 -12.07 19.90 -2.59
CA ILE A 6 -10.91 19.99 -3.49
C ILE A 6 -9.96 21.00 -2.83
N ALA A 7 -8.82 20.52 -2.36
CA ALA A 7 -7.68 21.37 -2.03
C ALA A 7 -6.49 20.91 -2.86
N GLY A 8 -6.42 21.43 -4.08
CA GLY A 8 -5.21 21.44 -4.90
C GLY A 8 -4.26 22.49 -4.35
N GLN A 9 -3.30 22.07 -3.52
CA GLN A 9 -2.08 22.85 -3.34
C GLN A 9 -1.13 22.53 -4.49
N SER A 10 -0.67 23.57 -5.18
CA SER A 10 0.40 23.48 -6.18
C SER A 10 1.76 23.33 -5.49
N GLY A 11 1.91 22.25 -4.71
CA GLY A 11 3.16 21.79 -4.12
C GLY A 11 3.48 20.40 -4.63
N SER A 12 4.76 20.03 -4.70
CA SER A 12 5.16 18.66 -4.98
C SER A 12 4.67 17.76 -3.85
N ASN A 13 3.60 17.02 -4.07
CA ASN A 13 3.10 16.04 -3.11
C ASN A 13 4.15 14.95 -2.90
N VAL A 14 4.58 14.77 -1.66
CA VAL A 14 5.45 13.67 -1.27
C VAL A 14 4.58 12.54 -0.73
N THR A 15 4.74 11.36 -1.30
CA THR A 15 4.06 10.15 -0.85
C THR A 15 5.06 9.19 -0.25
N LEU A 16 4.74 8.69 0.94
CA LEU A 16 5.48 7.62 1.62
C LEU A 16 4.70 6.32 1.43
N ILE A 17 5.37 5.28 0.95
CA ILE A 17 4.87 3.90 1.05
C ILE A 17 5.72 3.18 2.08
N ALA A 18 5.10 2.53 3.06
CA ALA A 18 5.80 1.88 4.15
C ALA A 18 5.23 0.49 4.44
N ALA A 19 6.13 -0.47 4.65
CA ALA A 19 5.84 -1.78 5.21
C ALA A 19 6.19 -1.77 6.71
N ILE A 20 5.22 -2.15 7.53
CA ILE A 20 5.34 -2.17 8.99
C ILE A 20 5.07 -3.60 9.46
N ALA A 21 6.00 -4.15 10.22
CA ALA A 21 5.90 -5.48 10.81
C ALA A 21 5.48 -5.39 12.28
N TYR A 22 4.61 -6.30 12.72
CA TYR A 22 4.02 -6.28 14.07
C TYR A 22 5.05 -6.23 15.21
N LEU A 23 6.18 -6.94 15.08
CA LEU A 23 7.22 -7.02 16.12
C LEU A 23 8.46 -6.15 15.82
N ALA A 24 8.73 -5.85 14.55
CA ALA A 24 9.92 -5.10 14.15
C ALA A 24 9.65 -3.61 13.92
N GLY A 25 8.39 -3.17 13.90
CA GLY A 25 8.03 -1.80 13.59
C GLY A 25 8.22 -1.47 12.11
N LEU A 26 8.78 -0.31 11.80
CA LEU A 26 9.04 0.10 10.41
C LEU A 26 10.08 -0.84 9.79
N PHE A 27 9.66 -1.61 8.80
CA PHE A 27 10.51 -2.61 8.15
C PHE A 27 11.16 -2.07 6.88
N TYR A 28 10.37 -1.43 6.02
CA TYR A 28 10.85 -0.88 4.75
C TYR A 28 9.99 0.32 4.35
N TYR A 29 10.57 1.29 3.66
CA TYR A 29 9.82 2.41 3.11
C TYR A 29 10.49 3.03 1.89
N GLU A 30 9.67 3.67 1.06
CA GLU A 30 10.14 4.48 -0.07
C GLU A 30 9.37 5.79 -0.13
N ILE A 31 10.07 6.85 -0.56
CA ILE A 31 9.52 8.19 -0.71
C ILE A 31 9.44 8.53 -2.20
N TYR A 32 8.25 8.92 -2.63
CA TYR A 32 7.94 9.32 -4.00
C TYR A 32 7.47 10.76 -4.04
N THR A 33 7.82 11.50 -5.09
CA THR A 33 7.38 12.89 -5.30
C THR A 33 6.13 12.99 -6.20
N LYS A 34 5.46 11.85 -6.42
CA LYS A 34 4.31 11.69 -7.31
C LYS A 34 3.26 10.81 -6.64
N SER A 35 2.04 10.81 -7.19
CA SER A 35 0.98 9.88 -6.79
C SER A 35 1.36 8.43 -7.03
N VAL A 36 0.85 7.52 -6.20
CA VAL A 36 1.08 6.07 -6.32
C VAL A 36 0.21 5.50 -7.44
N THR A 37 0.83 5.27 -8.59
CA THR A 37 0.23 4.49 -9.68
C THR A 37 0.41 2.99 -9.42
N LYS A 38 -0.23 2.14 -10.23
CA LYS A 38 -0.01 0.68 -10.17
C LYS A 38 1.47 0.33 -10.40
N GLU A 39 2.14 1.02 -11.32
CA GLU A 39 3.57 0.82 -11.60
C GLU A 39 4.46 1.23 -10.43
N VAL A 40 4.19 2.39 -9.81
CA VAL A 40 4.92 2.84 -8.62
C VAL A 40 4.76 1.84 -7.48
N PHE A 41 3.54 1.36 -7.25
CA PHE A 41 3.28 0.36 -6.23
C PHE A 41 3.95 -0.98 -6.52
N LYS A 42 3.94 -1.44 -7.78
CA LYS A 42 4.65 -2.64 -8.20
C LYS A 42 6.15 -2.53 -7.93
N ASN A 43 6.76 -1.40 -8.27
CA ASN A 43 8.19 -1.18 -8.03
C ASN A 43 8.51 -1.24 -6.53
N PHE A 44 7.70 -0.61 -5.69
CA PHE A 44 7.82 -0.74 -4.24
C PHE A 44 7.71 -2.20 -3.77
N MET A 45 6.75 -2.97 -4.29
CA MET A 45 6.57 -4.38 -3.93
C MET A 45 7.76 -5.23 -4.37
N THR A 46 8.35 -4.98 -5.54
CA THR A 46 9.57 -5.65 -6.00
C THR A 46 10.75 -5.36 -5.07
N SER A 47 10.93 -4.10 -4.66
CA SER A 47 11.98 -3.74 -3.70
C SER A 47 11.75 -4.40 -2.34
N LEU A 48 10.51 -4.36 -1.84
CA LEU A 48 10.13 -5.02 -0.59
C LEU A 48 10.37 -6.53 -0.64
N ASP A 49 10.03 -7.18 -1.75
CA ASP A 49 10.25 -8.60 -1.99
C ASP A 49 11.73 -8.97 -1.91
N CYS A 50 12.59 -8.15 -2.53
CA CYS A 50 14.04 -8.30 -2.46
C CYS A 50 14.56 -8.17 -1.01
N VAL A 51 14.01 -7.22 -0.24
CA VAL A 51 14.38 -7.00 1.17
C VAL A 51 13.90 -8.14 2.07
N LEU A 52 12.68 -8.66 1.84
CA LEU A 52 12.15 -9.81 2.57
C LEU A 52 12.95 -11.09 2.27
N GLY A 53 13.52 -11.20 1.06
CA GLY A 53 14.30 -12.36 0.66
C GLY A 53 13.49 -13.66 0.81
N PRO A 54 14.11 -14.76 1.29
CA PRO A 54 13.43 -16.05 1.41
C PRO A 54 12.46 -16.13 2.60
N GLU A 55 12.34 -15.10 3.43
CA GLU A 55 11.49 -15.15 4.62
C GLU A 55 10.02 -15.27 4.26
N THR A 56 9.29 -16.11 4.99
CA THR A 56 7.85 -16.27 4.78
C THR A 56 7.11 -15.12 5.46
N ALA A 57 6.53 -14.22 4.67
CA ALA A 57 5.77 -13.08 5.17
C ALA A 57 4.34 -13.07 4.61
N VAL A 58 3.39 -12.66 5.46
CA VAL A 58 2.02 -12.36 5.04
C VAL A 58 1.91 -10.86 4.86
N ILE A 59 1.67 -10.41 3.63
CA ILE A 59 1.54 -8.98 3.31
C ILE A 59 0.06 -8.61 3.38
N LEU A 60 -0.28 -7.71 4.29
CA LEU A 60 -1.63 -7.17 4.44
C LEU A 60 -1.71 -5.78 3.79
N MET A 61 -2.72 -5.54 2.98
CA MET A 61 -2.93 -4.25 2.31
C MET A 61 -4.42 -3.98 2.06
N ASP A 62 -4.80 -2.72 1.87
CA ASP A 62 -6.18 -2.34 1.53
C ASP A 62 -6.55 -2.66 0.06
N ASN A 63 -7.76 -2.27 -0.32
CA ASN A 63 -8.30 -2.44 -1.67
C ASN A 63 -8.12 -1.20 -2.57
N ALA A 64 -7.09 -0.37 -2.35
CA ALA A 64 -6.83 0.75 -3.24
C ALA A 64 -6.66 0.28 -4.71
N PRO A 65 -7.10 1.07 -5.71
CA PRO A 65 -7.05 0.65 -7.12
C PRO A 65 -5.65 0.26 -7.61
N CYS A 66 -4.60 0.90 -7.10
CA CYS A 66 -3.21 0.58 -7.44
C CYS A 66 -2.74 -0.79 -6.91
N HIS A 67 -3.45 -1.37 -5.94
CA HIS A 67 -3.13 -2.68 -5.40
C HIS A 67 -3.83 -3.83 -6.14
N ALA A 68 -4.67 -3.53 -7.13
CA ALA A 68 -5.49 -4.54 -7.80
C ALA A 68 -4.65 -5.51 -8.65
N GLY A 69 -4.77 -6.81 -8.37
CA GLY A 69 -4.09 -7.89 -9.10
C GLY A 69 -2.61 -8.06 -8.74
N ILE A 70 -2.11 -7.36 -7.71
CA ILE A 70 -0.69 -7.47 -7.30
C ILE A 70 -0.34 -8.89 -6.83
N GLU A 71 -1.31 -9.60 -6.26
CA GLU A 71 -1.18 -10.99 -5.83
C GLU A 71 -0.85 -11.96 -6.97
N GLN A 72 -1.19 -11.61 -8.22
CA GLN A 72 -0.88 -12.42 -9.41
C GLN A 72 0.56 -12.19 -9.88
N GLU A 73 1.19 -11.10 -9.44
CA GLU A 73 2.55 -10.73 -9.85
C GLU A 73 3.62 -11.25 -8.87
N PHE A 74 3.21 -11.67 -7.68
CA PHE A 74 4.06 -12.19 -6.60
C PHE A 74 3.48 -13.51 -6.06
N GLU A 75 3.40 -14.53 -6.92
CA GLU A 75 2.73 -15.82 -6.64
C GLU A 75 3.33 -16.57 -5.44
N ASP A 76 4.63 -16.40 -5.18
CA ASP A 76 5.32 -17.02 -4.04
C ASP A 76 5.05 -16.30 -2.70
N ARG A 77 4.26 -15.22 -2.70
CA ARG A 77 3.93 -14.42 -1.52
C ARG A 77 2.49 -14.60 -1.09
N VAL A 78 2.28 -14.66 0.22
CA VAL A 78 0.93 -14.66 0.80
C VAL A 78 0.45 -13.21 0.95
N ILE A 79 -0.25 -12.70 -0.05
CA ILE A 79 -0.85 -11.36 -0.03
C ILE A 79 -2.33 -11.47 0.36
N LYS A 80 -2.76 -10.72 1.38
CA LYS A 80 -4.17 -10.65 1.81
C LYS A 80 -4.69 -9.23 1.76
N LYS A 81 -5.86 -9.06 1.14
CA LYS A 81 -6.60 -7.81 1.16
C LYS A 81 -7.37 -7.67 2.47
N LEU A 82 -7.32 -6.49 3.06
CA LEU A 82 -8.22 -6.12 4.14
C LEU A 82 -9.65 -6.08 3.60
N PRO A 83 -10.66 -6.46 4.41
CA PRO A 83 -12.05 -6.25 4.02
C PRO A 83 -12.27 -4.75 3.72
N PRO A 84 -13.18 -4.42 2.78
CA PRO A 84 -13.55 -3.03 2.58
C PRO A 84 -14.01 -2.43 3.90
N LEU A 85 -13.69 -1.15 4.13
CA LEU A 85 -14.09 -0.43 5.33
C LEU A 85 -15.63 -0.47 5.43
N THR A 86 -16.15 -1.36 6.27
CA THR A 86 -17.52 -1.28 6.71
C THR A 86 -17.56 -0.16 7.72
N SER A 87 -18.25 0.93 7.41
CA SER A 87 -18.63 1.89 8.45
C SER A 87 -19.23 1.09 9.60
N PRO A 88 -18.77 1.24 10.86
CA PRO A 88 -19.48 0.63 11.97
C PRO A 88 -20.92 1.12 11.89
N LYS A 89 -21.88 0.19 11.81
CA LYS A 89 -23.28 0.54 12.02
C LYS A 89 -23.33 1.09 13.43
N SER A 90 -23.46 2.41 13.56
CA SER A 90 -23.84 3.07 14.80
C SER A 90 -25.20 2.47 15.20
N TYR A 91 -25.18 1.65 16.25
CA TYR A 91 -26.36 1.20 16.97
C TYR A 91 -26.85 2.31 17.90
#